data_AF-A0A382ZE09-F1
#
_entry.id   AF-A0A382ZE09-F1
#
_cell.length_a   1.000
_cell.length_b   1.000
_cell.length_c   1.000
_cell.angle_alpha   90.00
_cell.angle_beta   90.00
_cell.angle_gamma   90.00
#
_symmetry.space_group_name_H-M   'P 1'
#
loop_
_entity.id
_entity.type
_entity.pdbx_description
1 polymer ?
#
loop_
_entity_poly.entity_id
_entity_poly.type
_entity_poly.pdbx_seq_one_letter_code
_entity_poly.pdbx_strand_id
1 'polypeptide(L)'
;VSKGKKYVDSKRKDRNSGIKKRGSAARGTDAAHKGSHRVVDNILKRTRGRGGHGTGKNTSSEAISRALNDDVNLRIKTQHGNRILDEMRDKRINEAYNKGTSLTEHTTAMRAVQAHKGTQAAADKSGNRAVAQVAHELGKMTYK
;
A
#
# COMPACT_ATOMS: atom_id res chain seq x y z
N VAL A 1 -9.55 -35.57 4.25
CA VAL A 1 -9.02 -34.61 5.24
C VAL A 1 -7.88 -33.82 4.60
N SER A 2 -8.17 -32.66 4.01
CA SER A 2 -7.12 -31.84 3.38
C SER A 2 -6.35 -31.10 4.47
N LYS A 3 -5.05 -31.40 4.58
CA LYS A 3 -4.13 -30.72 5.50
C LYS A 3 -3.91 -29.29 4.97
N GLY A 4 -4.60 -28.32 5.58
CA GLY A 4 -4.38 -26.90 5.31
C GLY A 4 -2.92 -26.52 5.56
N LYS A 5 -2.23 -26.02 4.54
CA LYS A 5 -0.84 -25.57 4.65
C LYS A 5 -0.80 -24.22 5.38
N LYS A 6 -0.12 -24.17 6.54
CA LYS A 6 0.21 -22.93 7.25
C LYS A 6 1.31 -22.18 6.49
N TYR A 7 1.06 -20.92 6.17
CA TYR A 7 1.90 -20.06 5.31
C TYR A 7 2.96 -19.26 6.10
N VAL A 8 3.52 -19.84 7.16
CA VAL A 8 4.55 -19.20 8.00
C VAL A 8 5.50 -20.27 8.52
N ASP A 9 6.49 -20.62 7.69
CA ASP A 9 7.67 -21.37 8.14
C ASP A 9 8.83 -20.37 8.31
N SER A 10 9.28 -20.23 9.56
CA SER A 10 10.29 -19.28 10.02
C SER A 10 11.74 -19.77 9.85
N LYS A 11 11.98 -20.86 9.10
CA LYS A 11 13.29 -21.54 9.04
C LYS A 11 14.08 -21.45 7.73
N ARG A 12 13.66 -20.66 6.72
CA ARG A 12 14.52 -20.40 5.53
C ARG A 12 15.49 -19.24 5.76
N LYS A 13 16.79 -19.56 5.80
CA LYS A 13 17.92 -18.66 6.12
C LYS A 13 18.64 -18.08 4.90
N ASP A 14 18.16 -18.36 3.70
CA ASP A 14 18.65 -17.86 2.44
C ASP A 14 17.83 -16.64 2.02
N ARG A 15 18.46 -15.46 2.04
CA ARG A 15 17.91 -14.19 1.56
C ARG A 15 17.11 -14.39 0.27
N ASN A 16 15.80 -14.25 0.33
CA ASN A 16 14.99 -14.02 -0.85
C ASN A 16 13.73 -13.23 -0.47
N SER A 17 13.78 -11.91 -0.62
CA SER A 17 12.56 -11.12 -0.80
C SER A 17 11.82 -11.49 -2.09
N GLY A 18 12.22 -12.55 -2.81
CA GLY A 18 11.50 -13.18 -3.92
C GLY A 18 11.42 -12.32 -5.18
N ILE A 19 11.86 -11.07 -5.11
CA ILE A 19 11.99 -10.17 -6.24
C ILE A 19 13.43 -9.64 -6.17
N LYS A 20 14.37 -10.36 -6.78
CA LYS A 20 15.49 -9.65 -7.41
C LYS A 20 14.83 -8.56 -8.27
N LYS A 21 15.13 -7.27 -8.07
CA LYS A 21 14.64 -6.21 -8.96
C LYS A 21 15.01 -6.64 -10.39
N ARG A 22 14.07 -7.24 -11.13
CA ARG A 22 14.27 -7.70 -12.50
C ARG A 22 13.60 -6.67 -13.39
N GLY A 23 14.45 -5.81 -13.93
CA GLY A 23 14.17 -4.74 -14.87
C GLY A 23 15.51 -4.09 -15.17
N SER A 24 15.97 -4.17 -16.42
CA SER A 24 17.18 -3.50 -16.86
C SER A 24 16.87 -2.02 -17.03
N ALA A 25 17.69 -1.14 -16.45
CA ALA A 25 17.64 0.31 -16.69
C ALA A 25 17.67 0.66 -18.19
N ALA A 26 18.19 -0.24 -19.04
CA ALA A 26 18.29 -0.06 -20.48
C ALA A 26 16.96 -0.14 -21.24
N ARG A 27 15.83 -0.55 -20.63
CA ARG A 27 14.54 -0.74 -21.33
C ARG A 27 13.35 0.03 -20.75
N GLY A 28 13.59 0.95 -19.81
CA GLY A 28 12.53 1.77 -19.20
C GLY A 28 11.75 1.01 -18.13
N THR A 29 11.99 1.34 -16.85
CA THR A 29 11.25 0.78 -15.72
C THR A 29 10.38 1.88 -15.14
N ASP A 30 9.05 1.71 -15.17
CA ASP A 30 8.14 2.59 -14.44
C ASP A 30 7.85 1.92 -13.08
N ALA A 31 8.47 2.42 -12.02
CA ALA A 31 8.18 1.97 -10.67
C ALA A 31 6.82 2.51 -10.23
N ALA A 32 6.05 1.72 -9.49
CA ALA A 32 4.75 2.16 -8.99
C ALA A 32 4.64 1.99 -7.48
N HIS A 33 3.84 2.85 -6.86
CA HIS A 33 3.53 2.70 -5.45
C HIS A 33 2.60 1.50 -5.18
N LYS A 34 2.93 0.73 -4.15
CA LYS A 34 2.08 -0.30 -3.55
C LYS A 34 0.85 0.37 -2.91
N GLY A 35 1.06 1.39 -2.08
CA GLY A 35 0.02 2.32 -1.62
C GLY A 35 0.18 3.69 -2.27
N SER A 36 -0.80 4.10 -3.08
CA SER A 36 -0.75 5.38 -3.81
C SER A 36 -1.10 6.56 -2.90
N HIS A 37 -0.55 7.74 -3.24
CA HIS A 37 -0.90 9.00 -2.58
C HIS A 37 -2.41 9.26 -2.56
N ARG A 38 -3.11 8.92 -3.66
CA ARG A 38 -4.57 9.10 -3.77
C ARG A 38 -5.35 8.32 -2.71
N VAL A 39 -4.93 7.10 -2.39
CA VAL A 39 -5.57 6.28 -1.34
C VAL A 39 -5.24 6.83 0.03
N VAL A 40 -3.96 7.14 0.27
CA VAL A 40 -3.47 7.67 1.55
C VAL A 40 -4.16 9.01 1.87
N ASP A 41 -4.17 9.94 0.93
CA ASP A 41 -4.78 11.27 1.12
C ASP A 41 -6.29 11.17 1.37
N ASN A 42 -7.00 10.28 0.66
CA ASN A 42 -8.44 10.11 0.86
C ASN A 42 -8.76 9.55 2.25
N ILE A 43 -7.99 8.56 2.71
CA ILE A 43 -8.16 7.99 4.04
C ILE A 43 -7.84 9.03 5.10
N LEU A 44 -6.68 9.70 5.02
CA LEU A 44 -6.28 10.73 5.99
C LEU A 44 -7.27 11.89 6.10
N LYS A 45 -7.90 12.31 5.00
CA LYS A 45 -8.95 13.34 5.01
C LYS A 45 -10.19 12.94 5.81
N ARG A 46 -10.42 11.65 6.00
CA ARG A 46 -11.62 11.09 6.64
C ARG A 46 -11.37 10.49 8.02
N THR A 47 -10.14 10.10 8.33
CA THR A 47 -9.78 9.67 9.69
C THR A 47 -9.53 10.91 10.57
N ARG A 48 -10.53 11.32 11.36
CA ARG A 48 -10.40 12.42 12.33
C ARG A 48 -9.52 11.99 13.52
N GLY A 49 -8.58 12.87 13.89
CA GLY A 49 -7.75 12.72 15.09
C GLY A 49 -6.45 11.94 14.84
N ARG A 50 -5.31 12.58 15.15
CA ARG A 50 -3.95 11.99 15.23
C ARG A 50 -3.33 11.46 13.93
N GLY A 51 -3.39 12.21 12.82
CA GLY A 51 -2.55 11.88 11.65
C GLY A 51 -2.76 12.67 10.36
N GLY A 52 -3.92 13.30 10.15
CA GLY A 52 -4.14 14.12 8.96
C GLY A 52 -3.28 15.39 8.97
N HIS A 53 -2.63 15.71 7.83
CA HIS A 53 -1.81 16.90 7.54
C HIS A 53 -1.39 17.71 8.78
N GLY A 54 -0.67 17.09 9.71
CA GLY A 54 -0.27 17.74 10.95
C GLY A 54 0.98 18.58 10.67
N THR A 55 1.14 19.71 11.34
CA THR A 55 2.35 20.56 11.20
C THR A 55 3.62 19.95 11.84
N GLY A 56 3.50 18.80 12.50
CA GLY A 56 4.63 18.09 13.12
C GLY A 56 5.58 17.41 12.13
N LYS A 57 6.83 17.24 12.54
CA LYS A 57 7.94 16.67 11.74
C LYS A 57 7.64 15.32 11.07
N ASN A 58 6.75 14.51 11.65
CA ASN A 58 6.39 13.17 11.16
C ASN A 58 4.94 13.08 10.64
N THR A 59 4.24 14.20 10.55
CA THR A 59 2.83 14.26 10.14
C THR A 59 2.59 15.29 9.03
N SER A 60 3.62 16.04 8.65
CA SER A 60 3.56 17.01 7.56
C SER A 60 3.35 16.32 6.22
N SER A 61 2.75 17.03 5.27
CA SER A 61 2.58 16.55 3.90
C SER A 61 3.92 16.12 3.29
N GLU A 62 5.00 16.82 3.60
CA GLU A 62 6.34 16.46 3.17
C GLU A 62 6.83 15.15 3.79
N ALA A 63 6.65 14.96 5.10
CA ALA A 63 7.05 13.74 5.80
C ALA A 63 6.25 12.51 5.34
N ILE A 64 4.96 12.70 5.07
CA ILE A 64 4.11 11.66 4.47
C ILE A 64 4.58 11.34 3.06
N SER A 65 4.82 12.38 2.24
CA SER A 65 5.32 12.19 0.87
C SER A 65 6.66 11.45 0.84
N ARG A 66 7.60 11.82 1.73
CA ARG A 66 8.89 11.16 1.84
C ARG A 66 8.76 9.68 2.25
N ALA A 67 7.88 9.37 3.20
CA ALA A 67 7.62 7.99 3.60
C ALA A 67 7.01 7.16 2.47
N LEU A 68 6.10 7.73 1.68
CA LEU A 68 5.45 7.02 0.58
C LEU A 68 6.36 6.83 -0.65
N ASN A 69 7.31 7.73 -0.87
CA ASN A 69 8.31 7.60 -1.94
C ASN A 69 9.46 6.64 -1.61
N ASP A 70 9.45 6.01 -0.43
CA ASP A 70 10.47 5.04 -0.07
C ASP A 70 10.39 3.77 -0.92
N ASP A 71 11.56 3.21 -1.27
CA ASP A 71 11.71 1.94 -1.99
C ASP A 71 10.87 0.80 -1.43
N VAL A 72 10.59 0.78 -0.12
CA VAL A 72 9.72 -0.25 0.50
C VAL A 72 8.26 -0.15 0.05
N ASN A 73 7.78 1.04 -0.30
CA ASN A 73 6.45 1.25 -0.89
C ASN A 73 6.46 1.11 -2.42
N LEU A 74 7.62 0.93 -3.06
CA LEU A 74 7.68 0.72 -4.50
C LEU A 74 7.50 -0.76 -4.89
N ARG A 75 6.88 -0.97 -6.04
CA ARG A 75 6.84 -2.24 -6.76
C ARG A 75 7.27 -2.03 -8.21
N ILE A 76 7.97 -3.01 -8.76
CA ILE A 76 8.31 -3.02 -10.18
C ILE A 76 7.07 -3.39 -10.98
N LYS A 77 6.87 -2.67 -12.08
CA LYS A 77 5.92 -3.02 -13.11
C LYS A 77 6.62 -3.22 -14.44
N THR A 78 5.96 -3.93 -15.34
CA THR A 78 6.32 -3.91 -16.76
C THR A 78 6.03 -2.53 -17.35
N GLN A 79 6.70 -2.15 -18.45
CA GLN A 79 6.53 -0.86 -19.13
C GLN A 79 5.06 -0.56 -19.53
N HIS A 80 4.26 -1.60 -19.77
CA HIS A 80 2.82 -1.51 -20.04
C HIS A 80 1.94 -1.76 -18.80
N GLY A 81 2.50 -1.61 -17.59
CA GLY A 81 1.90 -1.99 -16.33
C GLY A 81 0.77 -1.09 -15.87
N ASN A 82 -0.37 -1.11 -16.57
CA ASN A 82 -1.71 -0.91 -16.03
C ASN A 82 -1.88 0.27 -15.04
N ARG A 83 -1.28 1.43 -15.33
CA ARG A 83 -1.45 2.67 -14.54
C ARG A 83 -2.94 3.00 -14.38
N ILE A 84 -3.69 2.93 -15.48
CA ILE A 84 -5.12 3.17 -15.51
C ILE A 84 -5.90 2.18 -14.63
N LEU A 85 -5.58 0.88 -14.68
CA LEU A 85 -6.29 -0.10 -13.84
C LEU A 85 -6.01 0.10 -12.35
N ASP A 86 -4.78 0.48 -11.99
CA ASP A 86 -4.47 0.83 -10.60
C ASP A 86 -5.24 2.07 -10.15
N GLU A 87 -5.31 3.11 -10.99
CA GLU A 87 -6.09 4.31 -10.69
C GLU A 87 -7.58 4.01 -10.53
N MET A 88 -8.15 3.14 -11.37
CA MET A 88 -9.54 2.67 -11.26
C MET A 88 -9.78 1.89 -9.97
N ARG A 89 -8.86 0.98 -9.60
CA ARG A 89 -8.98 0.21 -8.36
C ARG A 89 -8.80 1.09 -7.13
N ASP A 90 -7.87 2.03 -7.15
CA ASP A 90 -7.66 3.01 -6.09
C ASP A 90 -8.91 3.89 -5.90
N LYS A 91 -9.58 4.28 -6.99
CA LYS A 91 -10.89 4.94 -6.93
C LYS A 91 -11.94 4.09 -6.23
N ARG A 92 -12.05 2.79 -6.57
CA ARG A 92 -13.01 1.87 -5.93
C ARG A 92 -12.71 1.62 -4.45
N ILE A 93 -11.43 1.54 -4.08
CA ILE A 93 -10.99 1.46 -2.67
C ILE A 93 -11.48 2.70 -1.92
N ASN A 94 -11.24 3.89 -2.48
CA ASN A 94 -11.68 5.14 -1.87
C ASN A 94 -13.21 5.22 -1.77
N GLU A 95 -13.94 4.82 -2.80
CA GLU A 95 -15.41 4.79 -2.77
C GLU A 95 -15.94 3.85 -1.69
N ALA A 96 -15.39 2.64 -1.58
CA ALA A 96 -15.77 1.67 -0.57
C ALA A 96 -15.46 2.17 0.84
N TYR A 97 -14.26 2.75 1.05
CA TYR A 97 -13.88 3.36 2.32
C TYR A 97 -14.82 4.52 2.69
N ASN A 98 -15.12 5.40 1.73
CA ASN A 98 -15.98 6.56 1.94
C ASN A 98 -17.42 6.18 2.30
N LYS A 99 -17.92 5.05 1.76
CA LYS A 99 -19.27 4.53 2.04
C LYS A 99 -19.32 3.60 3.25
N GLY A 100 -18.17 3.20 3.81
CA GLY A 100 -18.11 2.18 4.86
C GLY A 100 -18.56 0.79 4.37
N THR A 101 -18.44 0.51 3.07
CA THR A 101 -18.88 -0.75 2.46
C THR A 101 -17.73 -1.68 2.17
N SER A 102 -18.00 -3.00 2.14
CA SER A 102 -17.03 -4.00 1.71
C SER A 102 -16.64 -3.83 0.24
N LEU A 103 -15.41 -4.26 -0.10
CA LEU A 103 -14.98 -4.43 -1.48
C LEU A 103 -15.73 -5.62 -2.09
N THR A 104 -16.12 -5.49 -3.36
CA THR A 104 -16.90 -6.52 -4.09
C THR A 104 -16.10 -7.21 -5.18
N GLU A 105 -15.01 -6.59 -5.63
CA GLU A 105 -14.16 -7.15 -6.69
C GLU A 105 -12.86 -7.69 -6.12
N HIS A 106 -12.56 -8.96 -6.42
CA HIS A 106 -11.33 -9.63 -6.00
C HIS A 106 -10.07 -8.84 -6.41
N THR A 107 -10.04 -8.28 -7.62
CA THR A 107 -8.87 -7.51 -8.08
C THR A 107 -8.68 -6.19 -7.34
N THR A 108 -9.77 -5.56 -6.87
CA THR A 108 -9.73 -4.37 -6.02
C THR A 108 -9.29 -4.74 -4.60
N ALA A 109 -9.77 -5.86 -4.07
CA ALA A 109 -9.33 -6.38 -2.77
C ALA A 109 -7.82 -6.68 -2.76
N MET A 110 -7.30 -7.33 -3.81
CA MET A 110 -5.86 -7.56 -3.95
C MET A 110 -5.06 -6.25 -4.03
N ARG A 111 -5.61 -5.20 -4.66
CA ARG A 111 -5.01 -3.87 -4.66
C ARG A 111 -5.03 -3.21 -3.28
N ALA A 112 -6.11 -3.35 -2.52
CA ALA A 112 -6.19 -2.86 -1.13
C ALA A 112 -5.15 -3.55 -0.23
N VAL A 113 -4.96 -4.87 -0.38
CA VAL A 113 -3.90 -5.61 0.33
C VAL A 113 -2.51 -5.09 -0.03
N GLN A 114 -2.27 -4.75 -1.29
CA GLN A 114 -0.99 -4.14 -1.69
C GLN A 114 -0.81 -2.76 -1.08
N ALA A 115 -1.85 -1.93 -1.07
CA ALA A 115 -1.83 -0.62 -0.43
C ALA A 115 -1.55 -0.73 1.07
N HIS A 116 -2.19 -1.67 1.77
CA HIS A 116 -1.94 -1.98 3.17
C HIS A 116 -0.48 -2.37 3.40
N LYS A 117 0.05 -3.34 2.64
CA LYS A 117 1.45 -3.80 2.80
C LYS A 117 2.47 -2.69 2.51
N GLY A 118 2.19 -1.86 1.50
CA GLY A 118 3.05 -0.73 1.13
C GLY A 118 3.09 0.35 2.20
N THR A 119 1.90 0.76 2.67
CA THR A 119 1.77 1.77 3.73
C THR A 119 2.31 1.27 5.07
N GLN A 120 2.06 0.01 5.45
CA GLN A 120 2.63 -0.59 6.65
C GLN A 120 4.17 -0.58 6.60
N ALA A 121 4.76 -1.07 5.52
CA ALA A 121 6.23 -1.09 5.39
C ALA A 121 6.83 0.32 5.40
N ALA A 122 6.19 1.29 4.76
CA ALA A 122 6.59 2.70 4.79
C ALA A 122 6.48 3.29 6.21
N ALA A 123 5.41 2.98 6.94
CA ALA A 123 5.20 3.41 8.30
C ALA A 123 6.24 2.82 9.26
N ASP A 124 6.49 1.51 9.17
CA ASP A 124 7.47 0.79 10.01
C ASP A 124 8.89 1.35 9.81
N LYS A 125 9.25 1.69 8.57
CA LYS A 125 10.58 2.24 8.25
C LYS A 125 10.73 3.70 8.65
N SER A 126 9.70 4.53 8.42
CA SER A 126 9.78 5.98 8.66
C SER A 126 9.37 6.40 10.06
N GLY A 127 8.67 5.55 10.81
CA GLY A 127 7.99 5.92 12.06
C GLY A 127 6.83 6.90 11.86
N ASN A 128 6.34 7.07 10.62
CA ASN A 128 5.29 8.03 10.30
C ASN A 128 3.91 7.53 10.78
N ARG A 129 3.39 8.17 11.82
CA ARG A 129 2.09 7.81 12.44
C ARG A 129 0.89 8.02 11.52
N ALA A 130 0.95 8.99 10.62
CA ALA A 130 -0.12 9.22 9.65
C ALA A 130 -0.21 8.04 8.66
N VAL A 131 0.95 7.62 8.13
CA VAL A 131 1.01 6.46 7.24
C VAL A 131 0.62 5.17 7.99
N ALA A 132 1.00 5.04 9.27
CA ALA A 132 0.56 3.93 10.12
C ALA A 132 -0.97 3.92 10.31
N GLN A 133 -1.60 5.08 10.52
CA GLN A 133 -3.06 5.18 10.60
C GLN A 133 -3.72 4.72 9.29
N VAL A 134 -3.16 5.10 8.14
CA VAL A 134 -3.69 4.62 6.85
C VAL A 134 -3.57 3.11 6.71
N ALA A 135 -2.42 2.53 7.09
CA ALA A 135 -2.27 1.08 7.10
C ALA A 135 -3.33 0.41 7.97
N HIS A 136 -3.55 0.93 9.18
CA HIS A 136 -4.59 0.44 10.09
C HIS A 136 -6.00 0.54 9.49
N GLU A 137 -6.36 1.66 8.86
CA GLU A 137 -7.67 1.84 8.22
C GLU A 137 -7.88 0.91 7.02
N LEU A 138 -6.85 0.72 6.19
CA LEU A 138 -6.88 -0.26 5.09
C LEU A 138 -7.04 -1.69 5.62
N GLY A 139 -6.43 -2.01 6.77
CA GLY A 139 -6.52 -3.32 7.41
C GLY A 139 -7.91 -3.68 7.93
N LYS A 140 -8.78 -2.68 8.14
CA LYS A 140 -10.19 -2.88 8.55
C LYS A 140 -11.12 -3.16 7.36
N MET A 141 -10.69 -2.88 6.13
CA MET A 141 -11.55 -3.08 4.96
C MET A 141 -11.84 -4.56 4.76
N THR A 142 -13.09 -4.90 4.47
CA THR A 142 -13.54 -6.28 4.23
C THR A 142 -13.81 -6.52 2.75
N TYR A 143 -13.72 -7.78 2.33
CA TYR A 143 -14.05 -8.24 1.00
C TYR A 143 -15.22 -9.24 1.10
N LYS A 144 -16.24 -9.07 0.25
CA LYS A 144 -17.44 -9.92 0.19
C LYS A 144 -17.50 -10.66 -1.14
#